data_AF-A0A0Q7WZM9-F1
#
_entry.id   AF-A0A0Q7WZM9-F1
#
_cell.length_a   1.000
_cell.length_b   1.000
_cell.length_c   1.000
_cell.angle_alpha   90.00
_cell.angle_beta   90.00
_cell.angle_gamma   90.00
#
_symmetry.space_group_name_H-M   'P 1'
#
loop_
_entity.id
_entity.type
_entity.pdbx_description
1 polymer ?
#
loop_
_entity_poly.entity_id
_entity_poly.type
_entity_poly.pdbx_seq_one_letter_code
_entity_poly.pdbx_strand_id
1 'polypeptide(L)'
;MLVTLALAAAAQASAQVPPATGALDGATRHAVVKRLAQTVEDNYVFPDVAKKVAAHLRDRDAKNAYASAGTAASLAEMLTADMRTTGKDMHFGVRFDPEFKAAPDESAPSAEALAQQRQESERLAGGVFRVERLPGNVGYLDIRGFEPASFSAPSIEAAMTLLKHTEAIILDLRKNGGGDGETVAYLMSHFFAEGDRRHLNDMVFRKNQQSKQYWTSTATAVHYTRPVYVLTSKRTFSAAEECAYDFQTQKRATLVGETTGGAANPGAPIAVDGGLVAFISTGQAINPITHGNWEGVGVKPDVATPADRALDVANARILREIIMPKIGDDRARAQLTAEAERMEKGEVK
;
A
#
# COMPACT_ATOMS: atom_id res chain seq x y z
N MET A 1 35.29 12.50 69.29
CA MET A 1 35.94 12.43 67.97
C MET A 1 34.85 12.28 66.92
N LEU A 2 34.50 13.36 66.22
CA LEU A 2 33.52 13.36 65.13
C LEU A 2 34.24 13.08 63.81
N VAL A 3 33.84 12.01 63.13
CA VAL A 3 34.30 11.65 61.79
C VAL A 3 33.40 12.35 60.78
N THR A 4 33.97 13.23 59.96
CA THR A 4 33.31 13.90 58.84
C THR A 4 33.41 13.00 57.60
N LEU A 5 32.27 12.51 57.12
CA LEU A 5 32.17 11.72 55.90
C LEU A 5 32.00 12.67 54.70
N ALA A 6 32.99 12.72 53.80
CA ALA A 6 32.89 13.46 52.55
C ALA A 6 32.14 12.61 51.51
N LEU A 7 30.94 13.05 51.10
CA LEU A 7 30.25 12.49 49.94
C LEU A 7 30.88 13.08 48.66
N ALA A 8 31.53 12.23 47.87
CA ALA A 8 31.90 12.55 46.49
C ALA A 8 30.63 12.48 45.62
N ALA A 9 30.25 13.61 45.03
CA ALA A 9 29.19 13.67 44.03
C ALA A 9 29.72 13.10 42.70
N ALA A 10 29.27 11.90 42.33
CA ALA A 10 29.49 11.36 40.99
C ALA A 10 28.62 12.14 40.01
N ALA A 11 29.25 12.88 39.09
CA ALA A 11 28.56 13.50 37.97
C ALA A 11 27.97 12.40 37.08
N GLN A 12 26.65 12.22 37.12
CA GLN A 12 25.93 11.44 36.13
C GLN A 12 26.00 12.19 34.81
N ALA A 13 26.74 11.64 33.85
CA ALA A 13 26.67 12.06 32.46
C ALA A 13 25.23 11.82 31.98
N SER A 14 24.47 12.89 31.78
CA SER A 14 23.16 12.81 31.13
C SER A 14 23.40 12.34 29.69
N ALA A 15 22.85 11.18 29.33
CA ALA A 15 22.74 10.79 27.93
C ALA A 15 21.95 11.87 27.19
N GLN A 16 22.63 12.66 26.35
CA GLN A 16 21.99 13.68 25.54
C GLN A 16 20.99 13.01 24.60
N VAL A 17 19.73 13.44 24.68
CA VAL A 17 18.70 13.12 23.68
C VAL A 17 19.23 13.57 22.31
N PRO A 18 19.27 12.70 21.28
CA PRO A 18 19.74 13.09 19.96
C PRO A 18 18.92 14.29 19.44
N PRO A 19 19.55 15.31 18.84
CA PRO A 19 18.84 16.48 18.36
C PRO A 19 17.78 16.09 17.32
N ALA A 20 16.60 16.71 17.40
CA ALA A 20 15.43 16.48 16.55
C ALA A 20 15.67 16.71 15.04
N THR A 21 16.82 17.27 14.65
CA THR A 21 17.17 17.61 13.27
C THR A 21 17.90 16.49 12.51
N GLY A 22 18.39 15.45 13.20
CA GLY A 22 19.15 14.36 12.55
C GLY A 22 20.37 14.87 11.77
N ALA A 23 21.06 15.91 12.25
CA ALA A 23 22.25 16.45 11.58
C ALA A 23 23.33 15.36 11.45
N LEU A 24 23.92 15.23 10.26
CA LEU A 24 24.95 14.22 9.99
C LEU A 24 26.26 14.91 9.59
N ASP A 25 27.36 14.52 10.23
CA ASP A 25 28.69 14.90 9.76
C ASP A 25 29.10 14.06 8.53
N GLY A 26 30.21 14.44 7.89
CA GLY A 26 30.68 13.75 6.67
C GLY A 26 30.99 12.27 6.90
N ALA A 27 31.57 11.93 8.06
CA ALA A 27 31.92 10.55 8.40
C ALA A 27 30.66 9.68 8.56
N THR A 28 29.65 10.20 9.24
CA THR A 28 28.37 9.52 9.45
C THR A 28 27.62 9.34 8.13
N ARG A 29 27.64 10.34 7.24
CA ARG A 29 27.07 10.20 5.89
C ARG A 29 27.73 9.05 5.12
N HIS A 30 29.06 9.00 5.05
CA HIS A 30 29.77 7.91 4.37
C HIS A 30 29.46 6.53 4.99
N ALA A 31 29.38 6.44 6.32
CA ALA A 31 29.01 5.20 7.00
C ALA A 31 27.59 4.74 6.63
N VAL A 32 26.61 5.64 6.64
CA VAL A 32 25.23 5.38 6.21
C VAL A 32 25.19 4.86 4.78
N VAL A 33 25.87 5.52 3.84
CA VAL A 33 25.82 5.11 2.43
C VAL A 33 26.45 3.74 2.23
N LYS A 34 27.59 3.49 2.88
CA LYS A 34 28.24 2.18 2.87
C LYS A 34 27.33 1.10 3.43
N ARG A 35 26.65 1.37 4.55
CA ARG A 35 25.72 0.43 5.18
C ARG A 35 24.51 0.16 4.28
N LEU A 36 23.89 1.20 3.73
CA LEU A 36 22.76 1.08 2.82
C LEU A 36 23.10 0.24 1.59
N ALA A 37 24.25 0.50 0.96
CA ALA A 37 24.71 -0.26 -0.20
C ALA A 37 24.84 -1.77 0.12
N GLN A 38 25.39 -2.09 1.29
CA GLN A 38 25.47 -3.48 1.76
C GLN A 38 24.07 -4.07 2.02
N THR A 39 23.20 -3.33 2.72
CA THR A 39 21.83 -3.78 3.01
C THR A 39 21.05 -4.09 1.74
N VAL A 40 21.21 -3.28 0.68
CA VAL A 40 20.61 -3.54 -0.63
C VAL A 40 21.14 -4.86 -1.22
N GLU A 41 22.45 -5.08 -1.26
CA GLU A 41 23.07 -6.32 -1.78
C GLU A 41 22.59 -7.58 -1.04
N ASP A 42 22.47 -7.49 0.28
CA ASP A 42 22.12 -8.62 1.14
C ASP A 42 20.65 -9.01 1.04
N ASN A 43 19.76 -8.05 0.80
CA ASN A 43 18.32 -8.26 0.99
C ASN A 43 17.48 -8.12 -0.28
N TYR A 44 17.89 -7.32 -1.26
CA TYR A 44 17.03 -7.01 -2.41
C TYR A 44 16.75 -8.25 -3.27
N VAL A 45 15.50 -8.40 -3.73
CA VAL A 45 15.02 -9.63 -4.38
C VAL A 45 15.81 -10.01 -5.65
N PHE A 46 16.31 -9.03 -6.41
CA PHE A 46 17.09 -9.25 -7.64
C PHE A 46 18.59 -9.01 -7.41
N PRO A 47 19.42 -10.05 -7.24
CA PRO A 47 20.83 -9.88 -6.83
C PRO A 47 21.67 -9.04 -7.80
N ASP A 48 21.43 -9.17 -9.10
CA ASP A 48 22.20 -8.42 -10.11
C ASP A 48 21.82 -6.94 -10.15
N VAL A 49 20.56 -6.61 -9.88
CA VAL A 49 20.12 -5.22 -9.72
C VAL A 49 20.65 -4.66 -8.41
N ALA A 50 20.64 -5.45 -7.33
CA ALA A 50 21.17 -5.06 -6.03
C ALA A 50 22.64 -4.61 -6.11
N LYS A 51 23.48 -5.39 -6.80
CA LYS A 51 24.90 -5.05 -7.06
C LYS A 51 25.04 -3.73 -7.82
N LYS A 52 24.19 -3.49 -8.82
CA LYS A 52 24.21 -2.24 -9.61
C LYS A 52 23.84 -1.02 -8.76
N VAL A 53 22.76 -1.13 -7.97
CA VAL A 53 22.31 -0.07 -7.05
C VAL A 53 23.39 0.23 -6.01
N ALA A 54 23.95 -0.80 -5.37
CA ALA A 54 24.99 -0.63 -4.36
C ALA A 54 26.28 -0.03 -4.94
N ALA A 55 26.70 -0.45 -6.14
CA ALA A 55 27.83 0.16 -6.83
C ALA A 55 27.57 1.63 -7.17
N HIS A 56 26.36 1.98 -7.61
CA HIS A 56 25.99 3.36 -7.89
C HIS A 56 26.05 4.24 -6.64
N LEU A 57 25.47 3.79 -5.52
CA LEU A 57 25.52 4.51 -4.24
C LEU A 57 26.97 4.76 -3.79
N ARG A 58 27.83 3.73 -3.85
CA ARG A 58 29.25 3.85 -3.48
C ARG A 58 30.02 4.81 -4.40
N ASP A 59 29.75 4.79 -5.71
CA ASP A 59 30.38 5.71 -6.68
C ASP A 59 29.98 7.17 -6.41
N ARG A 60 28.70 7.42 -6.13
CA ARG A 60 28.20 8.75 -5.78
C ARG A 60 28.81 9.27 -4.48
N ASP A 61 28.93 8.40 -3.49
CA ASP A 61 29.56 8.72 -2.20
C ASP A 61 31.04 9.08 -2.36
N ALA A 62 31.80 8.30 -3.14
CA ALA A 62 33.22 8.56 -3.43
C ALA A 62 33.45 9.90 -4.17
N LYS A 63 32.44 10.36 -4.92
CA LYS A 63 32.43 11.67 -5.59
C LYS A 63 31.89 12.80 -4.70
N ASN A 64 31.68 12.54 -3.41
CA ASN A 64 31.16 13.47 -2.42
C ASN A 64 29.77 14.04 -2.80
N ALA A 65 28.95 13.28 -3.53
CA ALA A 65 27.66 13.74 -4.04
C ALA A 65 26.64 14.05 -2.94
N TYR A 66 26.80 13.48 -1.75
CA TYR A 66 25.90 13.66 -0.60
C TYR A 66 26.36 14.76 0.37
N ALA A 67 27.41 15.53 0.04
CA ALA A 67 27.97 16.55 0.92
C ALA A 67 26.97 17.65 1.33
N SER A 68 26.01 17.97 0.44
CA SER A 68 24.98 18.99 0.67
C SER A 68 23.85 18.54 1.58
N ALA A 69 23.77 17.24 1.92
CA ALA A 69 22.74 16.71 2.80
C ALA A 69 23.05 17.08 4.27
N GLY A 70 22.53 18.24 4.71
CA GLY A 70 22.72 18.75 6.07
C GLY A 70 21.95 17.99 7.15
N THR A 71 20.95 17.20 6.76
CA THR A 71 20.09 16.41 7.68
C THR A 71 19.90 14.98 7.17
N ALA A 72 19.57 14.05 8.07
CA ALA A 72 19.21 12.68 7.73
C ALA A 72 18.02 12.63 6.74
N ALA A 73 17.02 13.49 6.90
CA ALA A 73 15.90 13.58 5.96
C ALA A 73 16.35 13.96 4.53
N SER A 74 17.19 15.00 4.40
CA SER A 74 17.72 15.39 3.08
C SER A 74 18.60 14.31 2.45
N LEU A 75 19.36 13.57 3.28
CA LEU A 75 20.13 12.42 2.81
C LEU A 75 19.21 11.30 2.32
N ALA A 76 18.15 11.01 3.07
CA ALA A 76 17.17 9.98 2.73
C ALA A 76 16.49 10.23 1.38
N GLU A 77 16.14 11.49 1.07
CA GLU A 77 15.59 11.89 -0.22
C GLU A 77 16.58 11.62 -1.37
N MET A 78 17.84 12.03 -1.20
CA MET A 78 18.89 11.81 -2.21
C MET A 78 19.15 10.31 -2.44
N LEU A 79 19.26 9.53 -1.36
CA LEU A 79 19.47 8.07 -1.45
C LEU A 79 18.29 7.36 -2.10
N THR A 80 17.07 7.77 -1.77
CA THR A 80 15.84 7.26 -2.42
C THR A 80 15.88 7.50 -3.93
N ALA A 81 16.24 8.72 -4.35
CA ALA A 81 16.30 9.07 -5.77
C ALA A 81 17.34 8.22 -6.52
N ASP A 82 18.54 8.04 -5.96
CA ASP A 82 19.60 7.25 -6.57
C ASP A 82 19.24 5.75 -6.64
N MET A 83 18.63 5.21 -5.57
CA MET A 83 18.13 3.83 -5.53
C MET A 83 17.06 3.58 -6.60
N ARG A 84 16.08 4.47 -6.73
CA ARG A 84 15.01 4.35 -7.75
C ARG A 84 15.53 4.52 -9.17
N THR A 85 16.48 5.44 -9.39
CA THR A 85 17.07 5.67 -10.72
C THR A 85 17.77 4.44 -11.27
N THR A 86 18.51 3.73 -10.42
CA THR A 86 19.28 2.55 -10.84
C THR A 86 18.48 1.25 -10.73
N GLY A 87 17.68 1.12 -9.66
CA GLY A 87 16.93 -0.09 -9.34
C GLY A 87 15.63 -0.23 -10.12
N LYS A 88 15.01 0.90 -10.51
CA LYS A 88 13.70 0.96 -11.18
C LYS A 88 12.58 0.23 -10.41
N ASP A 89 12.74 0.14 -9.09
CA ASP A 89 11.76 -0.44 -8.18
C ASP A 89 11.16 0.70 -7.35
N MET A 90 9.83 0.82 -7.38
CA MET A 90 9.14 1.97 -6.80
C MET A 90 9.05 1.87 -5.27
N HIS A 91 9.20 0.67 -4.69
CA HIS A 91 9.23 0.47 -3.24
C HIS A 91 10.54 0.89 -2.60
N PHE A 92 11.63 1.06 -3.36
CA PHE A 92 12.86 1.63 -2.81
C PHE A 92 12.58 3.01 -2.23
N GLY A 93 12.81 3.15 -0.92
CA GLY A 93 12.62 4.39 -0.19
C GLY A 93 13.43 4.39 1.08
N VAL A 94 14.08 5.51 1.37
CA VAL A 94 14.79 5.76 2.62
C VAL A 94 14.05 6.86 3.36
N ARG A 95 13.87 6.70 4.67
CA ARG A 95 13.26 7.69 5.54
C ARG A 95 14.03 7.82 6.84
N PHE A 96 13.92 8.97 7.48
CA PHE A 96 14.42 9.18 8.84
C PHE A 96 13.36 8.79 9.85
N ASP A 97 13.68 7.80 10.68
CA ASP A 97 12.84 7.29 11.75
C ASP A 97 13.74 6.75 12.88
N PRO A 98 14.20 7.63 13.79
CA PRO A 98 15.10 7.24 14.87
C PRO A 98 14.40 6.37 15.93
N GLU A 99 13.06 6.29 15.91
CA GLU A 99 12.28 5.47 16.83
C GLU A 99 11.97 4.09 16.23
N PHE A 100 12.37 3.83 14.98
CA PHE A 100 12.17 2.55 14.33
C PHE A 100 12.86 1.43 15.09
N LYS A 101 12.06 0.49 15.59
CA LYS A 101 12.54 -0.75 16.16
C LYS A 101 12.34 -1.85 15.14
N ALA A 102 13.44 -2.33 14.55
CA ALA A 102 13.39 -3.53 13.74
C ALA A 102 12.82 -4.66 14.61
N ALA A 103 11.83 -5.38 14.09
CA ALA A 103 11.43 -6.63 14.73
C ALA A 103 12.68 -7.54 14.77
N PRO A 104 13.02 -8.14 15.92
CA PRO A 104 14.04 -9.17 15.96
C PRO A 104 13.70 -10.24 14.93
N ASP A 105 14.69 -10.66 14.14
CA ASP A 105 14.50 -11.74 13.16
C ASP A 105 13.94 -12.95 13.93
N GLU A 106 12.78 -13.45 13.46
CA GLU A 106 12.04 -14.60 14.01
C GLU A 106 11.21 -14.40 15.29
N SER A 107 11.20 -13.25 15.96
CA SER A 107 10.29 -13.07 17.11
C SER A 107 8.91 -12.58 16.65
N ALA A 108 7.87 -13.37 16.91
CA ALA A 108 6.50 -12.90 16.76
C ALA A 108 6.29 -11.59 17.55
N PRO A 109 5.49 -10.63 17.05
CA PRO A 109 5.25 -9.39 17.76
C PRO A 109 4.72 -9.67 19.17
N SER A 110 5.11 -8.85 20.15
CA SER A 110 4.59 -9.00 21.51
C SER A 110 3.07 -8.81 21.55
N ALA A 111 2.40 -9.39 22.54
CA ALA A 111 0.96 -9.22 22.71
C ALA A 111 0.55 -7.73 22.82
N GLU A 112 1.38 -6.90 23.48
CA GLU A 112 1.18 -5.45 23.57
C GLU A 112 1.32 -4.76 22.22
N ALA A 113 2.33 -5.11 21.42
CA ALA A 113 2.51 -4.54 20.08
C ALA A 113 1.34 -4.91 19.15
N LEU A 114 0.87 -6.17 19.21
CA LEU A 114 -0.31 -6.61 18.47
C LEU A 114 -1.57 -5.89 18.93
N ALA A 115 -1.74 -5.67 20.25
CA ALA A 115 -2.89 -4.94 20.77
C ALA A 115 -2.88 -3.46 20.33
N GLN A 116 -1.72 -2.82 20.34
CA GLN A 116 -1.57 -1.44 19.84
C GLN A 116 -1.86 -1.35 18.34
N GLN A 117 -1.31 -2.28 17.55
CA GLN A 117 -1.57 -2.34 16.10
C GLN A 117 -3.06 -2.56 15.81
N ARG A 118 -3.69 -3.50 16.53
CA ARG A 118 -5.13 -3.76 16.44
C ARG A 118 -5.93 -2.49 16.76
N GLN A 119 -5.60 -1.80 17.85
CA GLN A 119 -6.31 -0.59 18.26
C GLN A 119 -6.24 0.50 17.18
N GLU A 120 -5.08 0.70 16.56
CA GLU A 120 -4.93 1.67 15.46
C GLU A 120 -5.72 1.25 14.22
N SER A 121 -5.63 -0.02 13.83
CA SER A 121 -6.42 -0.56 12.71
C SER A 121 -7.92 -0.40 12.96
N GLU A 122 -8.41 -0.67 14.18
CA GLU A 122 -9.83 -0.54 14.55
C GLU A 122 -10.31 0.91 14.51
N ARG A 123 -9.46 1.88 14.90
CA ARG A 123 -9.77 3.33 14.76
C ARG A 123 -9.97 3.73 13.29
N LEU A 124 -9.32 3.04 12.37
CA LEU A 124 -9.44 3.22 10.93
C LEU A 124 -10.46 2.25 10.29
N ALA A 125 -11.23 1.52 11.10
CA ALA A 125 -12.18 0.50 10.66
C ALA A 125 -11.55 -0.51 9.67
N GLY A 126 -10.33 -0.95 9.94
CA GLY A 126 -9.61 -1.89 9.08
C GLY A 126 -9.29 -1.34 7.69
N GLY A 127 -9.24 -0.01 7.55
CA GLY A 127 -9.04 0.69 6.29
C GLY A 127 -10.33 1.02 5.53
N VAL A 128 -11.50 0.56 5.98
CA VAL A 128 -12.80 0.94 5.40
C VAL A 128 -13.14 2.37 5.82
N PHE A 129 -12.97 3.32 4.91
CA PHE A 129 -13.15 4.74 5.19
C PHE A 129 -14.61 5.21 5.01
N ARG A 130 -15.30 4.73 3.96
CA ARG A 130 -16.68 5.13 3.68
C ARG A 130 -17.45 4.01 3.00
N VAL A 131 -18.71 3.84 3.43
CA VAL A 131 -19.71 2.97 2.79
C VAL A 131 -20.94 3.82 2.51
N GLU A 132 -21.43 3.79 1.27
CA GLU A 132 -22.54 4.63 0.84
C GLU A 132 -23.40 3.91 -0.22
N ARG A 133 -24.70 4.26 -0.29
CA ARG A 133 -25.58 3.88 -1.39
C ARG A 133 -25.93 5.14 -2.19
N LEU A 134 -25.46 5.19 -3.42
CA LEU A 134 -25.65 6.28 -4.37
C LEU A 134 -27.00 6.11 -5.12
N PRO A 135 -27.49 7.15 -5.82
CA PRO A 135 -28.65 7.06 -6.70
C PRO A 135 -28.59 5.86 -7.64
N GLY A 136 -29.74 5.25 -7.94
CA GLY A 136 -29.79 4.02 -8.73
C GLY A 136 -29.42 2.75 -7.95
N ASN A 137 -29.37 2.80 -6.61
CA ASN A 137 -28.99 1.68 -5.74
C ASN A 137 -27.58 1.16 -6.07
N VAL A 138 -26.65 2.07 -6.31
CA VAL A 138 -25.24 1.77 -6.56
C VAL A 138 -24.49 1.82 -5.24
N GLY A 139 -23.80 0.74 -4.89
CA GLY A 139 -22.94 0.70 -3.71
C GLY A 139 -21.62 1.42 -3.94
N TYR A 140 -21.14 2.11 -2.93
CA TYR A 140 -19.82 2.75 -2.94
C TYR A 140 -19.04 2.35 -1.69
N LEU A 141 -17.80 1.91 -1.90
CA LEU A 141 -16.89 1.44 -0.85
C LEU A 141 -15.51 2.11 -1.04
N ASP A 142 -15.12 3.01 -0.13
CA ASP A 142 -13.79 3.65 -0.10
C ASP A 142 -12.92 2.93 0.92
N ILE A 143 -11.87 2.25 0.43
CA ILE A 143 -10.87 1.56 1.27
C ILE A 143 -9.55 2.29 1.11
N ARG A 144 -8.95 2.73 2.22
CA ARG A 144 -7.74 3.58 2.22
C ARG A 144 -6.47 2.89 2.71
N GLY A 145 -6.59 1.65 3.16
CA GLY A 145 -5.46 0.79 3.52
C GLY A 145 -5.92 -0.65 3.61
N PHE A 146 -4.99 -1.58 3.38
CA PHE A 146 -5.20 -3.00 3.62
C PHE A 146 -4.53 -3.36 4.95
N GLU A 147 -5.16 -3.01 6.07
CA GLU A 147 -4.70 -3.42 7.40
C GLU A 147 -4.78 -4.95 7.56
N PRO A 148 -4.06 -5.58 8.52
CA PRO A 148 -4.05 -7.05 8.67
C PRO A 148 -5.44 -7.69 8.67
N ALA A 149 -5.60 -8.81 7.96
CA ALA A 149 -6.92 -9.39 7.68
C ALA A 149 -7.76 -9.67 8.93
N SER A 150 -7.10 -10.11 10.02
CA SER A 150 -7.77 -10.39 11.30
C SER A 150 -8.34 -9.15 12.00
N PHE A 151 -7.92 -7.95 11.61
CA PHE A 151 -8.43 -6.67 12.11
C PHE A 151 -9.46 -6.07 11.14
N SER A 152 -9.25 -6.28 9.84
CA SER A 152 -10.07 -5.70 8.76
C SER A 152 -11.34 -6.48 8.45
N ALA A 153 -11.34 -7.79 8.66
CA ALA A 153 -12.43 -8.67 8.26
C ALA A 153 -13.82 -8.23 8.79
N PRO A 154 -14.00 -7.86 10.07
CA PRO A 154 -15.31 -7.43 10.57
C PRO A 154 -15.86 -6.19 9.85
N SER A 155 -15.02 -5.20 9.57
CA SER A 155 -15.43 -3.96 8.90
C SER A 155 -15.74 -4.19 7.42
N ILE A 156 -14.97 -5.03 6.74
CA ILE A 156 -15.23 -5.43 5.35
C ILE A 156 -16.54 -6.23 5.26
N GLU A 157 -16.76 -7.21 6.15
CA GLU A 157 -17.99 -8.01 6.17
C GLU A 157 -19.22 -7.14 6.43
N ALA A 158 -19.13 -6.16 7.34
CA ALA A 158 -20.19 -5.20 7.60
C ALA A 158 -20.49 -4.32 6.37
N ALA A 159 -19.46 -3.79 5.72
CA ALA A 159 -19.60 -3.01 4.49
C ALA A 159 -20.26 -3.83 3.39
N MET A 160 -19.78 -5.05 3.15
CA MET A 160 -20.35 -5.93 2.13
C MET A 160 -21.78 -6.35 2.47
N THR A 161 -22.11 -6.55 3.74
CA THR A 161 -23.49 -6.80 4.19
C THR A 161 -24.43 -5.63 3.83
N LEU A 162 -23.98 -4.39 4.02
CA LEU A 162 -24.76 -3.20 3.64
C LEU A 162 -24.93 -3.07 2.12
N LEU A 163 -23.94 -3.53 1.35
CA LEU A 163 -23.90 -3.36 -0.10
C LEU A 163 -24.44 -4.56 -0.91
N LYS A 164 -24.67 -5.73 -0.29
CA LYS A 164 -24.99 -6.98 -1.01
C LYS A 164 -26.24 -6.96 -1.91
N HIS A 165 -27.15 -6.01 -1.66
CA HIS A 165 -28.40 -5.83 -2.42
C HIS A 165 -28.37 -4.60 -3.35
N THR A 166 -27.18 -4.03 -3.60
CA THR A 166 -26.99 -2.98 -4.61
C THR A 166 -26.92 -3.58 -6.01
N GLU A 167 -27.22 -2.79 -7.04
CA GLU A 167 -27.21 -3.22 -8.44
C GLU A 167 -25.82 -3.26 -9.08
N ALA A 168 -24.90 -2.44 -8.56
CA ALA A 168 -23.47 -2.47 -8.85
C ALA A 168 -22.69 -1.95 -7.63
N ILE A 169 -21.42 -2.31 -7.49
CA ILE A 169 -20.50 -1.74 -6.48
C ILE A 169 -19.37 -0.97 -7.17
N ILE A 170 -19.08 0.22 -6.67
CA ILE A 170 -17.87 0.99 -6.95
C ILE A 170 -16.93 0.82 -5.75
N LEU A 171 -15.80 0.16 -5.95
CA LEU A 171 -14.69 0.08 -5.00
C LEU A 171 -13.68 1.20 -5.31
N ASP A 172 -13.48 2.13 -4.39
CA ASP A 172 -12.56 3.23 -4.55
C ASP A 172 -11.20 2.95 -3.88
N LEU A 173 -10.17 2.80 -4.70
CA LEU A 173 -8.78 2.61 -4.28
C LEU A 173 -7.90 3.83 -4.61
N ARG A 174 -8.48 4.96 -5.06
CA ARG A 174 -7.74 6.15 -5.52
C ARG A 174 -6.83 6.76 -4.44
N LYS A 175 -7.09 6.49 -3.17
CA LYS A 175 -6.32 7.00 -2.02
C LYS A 175 -5.69 5.87 -1.20
N ASN A 176 -5.62 4.66 -1.74
CA ASN A 176 -5.12 3.49 -1.03
C ASN A 176 -3.64 3.23 -1.36
N GLY A 177 -2.79 3.26 -0.33
CA GLY A 177 -1.35 3.04 -0.48
C GLY A 177 -0.90 1.57 -0.41
N GLY A 178 -1.84 0.64 -0.22
CA GLY A 178 -1.56 -0.79 -0.09
C GLY A 178 -1.69 -1.29 1.35
N GLY A 179 -0.87 -2.30 1.70
CA GLY A 179 -0.94 -3.01 2.97
C GLY A 179 -0.77 -4.52 2.80
N ASP A 180 -1.59 -5.30 3.50
CA ASP A 180 -1.54 -6.75 3.59
C ASP A 180 -2.30 -7.43 2.45
N GLY A 181 -1.61 -8.31 1.71
CA GLY A 181 -2.20 -9.14 0.65
C GLY A 181 -3.25 -10.13 1.17
N GLU A 182 -3.23 -10.53 2.44
CA GLU A 182 -4.29 -11.39 2.98
C GLU A 182 -5.63 -10.66 3.05
N THR A 183 -5.61 -9.36 3.32
CA THR A 183 -6.81 -8.52 3.32
C THR A 183 -7.32 -8.30 1.91
N VAL A 184 -6.42 -8.18 0.92
CA VAL A 184 -6.80 -8.18 -0.51
C VAL A 184 -7.50 -9.48 -0.85
N ALA A 185 -6.93 -10.63 -0.50
CA ALA A 185 -7.52 -11.93 -0.78
C ALA A 185 -8.89 -12.10 -0.09
N TYR A 186 -9.02 -11.68 1.18
CA TYR A 186 -10.29 -11.69 1.90
C TYR A 186 -11.34 -10.79 1.22
N LEU A 187 -11.00 -9.54 0.88
CA LEU A 187 -11.88 -8.63 0.14
C LEU A 187 -12.33 -9.24 -1.19
N MET A 188 -11.39 -9.75 -1.99
CA MET A 188 -11.68 -10.37 -3.29
C MET A 188 -12.67 -11.54 -3.17
N SER A 189 -12.63 -12.28 -2.07
CA SER A 189 -13.50 -13.44 -1.82
C SER A 189 -14.99 -13.07 -1.83
N HIS A 190 -15.33 -11.86 -1.42
CA HIS A 190 -16.70 -11.35 -1.47
C HIS A 190 -17.22 -11.16 -2.89
N PHE A 191 -16.36 -11.07 -3.90
CA PHE A 191 -16.77 -10.76 -5.26
C PHE A 191 -16.94 -12.00 -6.14
N PHE A 192 -16.80 -13.20 -5.60
CA PHE A 192 -17.08 -14.43 -6.34
C PHE A 192 -18.26 -15.19 -5.72
N ALA A 193 -18.79 -16.16 -6.47
CA ALA A 193 -19.84 -17.04 -5.96
C ALA A 193 -19.31 -17.88 -4.79
N GLU A 194 -20.21 -18.33 -3.92
CA GLU A 194 -19.86 -19.25 -2.83
C GLU A 194 -19.19 -20.50 -3.41
N GLY A 195 -18.05 -20.89 -2.83
CA GLY A 195 -17.25 -22.03 -3.28
C GLY A 195 -16.35 -21.75 -4.51
N ASP A 196 -16.41 -20.57 -5.13
CA ASP A 196 -15.53 -20.21 -6.23
C ASP A 196 -14.12 -19.84 -5.71
N ARG A 197 -13.24 -20.83 -5.74
CA ARG A 197 -11.86 -20.72 -5.24
C ARG A 197 -10.90 -20.31 -6.36
N ARG A 198 -10.25 -19.15 -6.20
CA ARG A 198 -9.33 -18.55 -7.18
C ARG A 198 -7.95 -18.36 -6.59
N HIS A 199 -6.92 -18.64 -7.38
CA HIS A 199 -5.54 -18.25 -7.10
C HIS A 199 -5.36 -16.81 -7.57
N LEU A 200 -5.03 -15.92 -6.65
CA LEU A 200 -4.95 -14.48 -6.90
C LEU A 200 -3.52 -14.05 -7.20
N ASN A 201 -2.58 -14.42 -6.33
CA ASN A 201 -1.19 -13.97 -6.44
C ASN A 201 -0.23 -14.92 -5.71
N ASP A 202 1.05 -14.91 -6.11
CA ASP A 202 2.15 -15.53 -5.40
C ASP A 202 3.17 -14.47 -4.99
N MET A 203 3.72 -14.57 -3.78
CA MET A 203 4.88 -13.81 -3.35
C MET A 203 6.07 -14.74 -3.14
N VAL A 204 7.12 -14.55 -3.92
CA VAL A 204 8.34 -15.38 -3.88
C VAL A 204 9.47 -14.59 -3.23
N PHE A 205 9.99 -15.06 -2.10
CA PHE A 205 11.01 -14.36 -1.32
C PHE A 205 12.43 -14.90 -1.55
N ARG A 206 13.41 -14.00 -1.64
CA ARG A 206 14.81 -14.35 -1.95
C ARG A 206 15.45 -15.25 -0.90
N LYS A 207 15.38 -14.89 0.38
CA LYS A 207 16.20 -15.49 1.45
C LYS A 207 15.87 -16.97 1.74
N ASN A 208 14.61 -17.36 1.64
CA ASN A 208 14.13 -18.68 2.02
C ASN A 208 13.51 -19.46 0.85
N GLN A 209 13.44 -18.86 -0.35
CA GLN A 209 12.74 -19.41 -1.52
C GLN A 209 11.29 -19.82 -1.20
N GLN A 210 10.69 -19.26 -0.14
CA GLN A 210 9.31 -19.53 0.19
C GLN A 210 8.41 -18.76 -0.77
N SER A 211 7.41 -19.47 -1.28
CA SER A 211 6.26 -18.87 -1.96
C SER A 211 5.10 -18.78 -0.98
N LYS A 212 4.61 -17.57 -0.72
CA LYS A 212 3.31 -17.37 -0.10
C LYS A 212 2.26 -17.20 -1.19
N GLN A 213 1.24 -18.05 -1.17
CA GLN A 213 0.16 -17.99 -2.15
C GLN A 213 -1.06 -17.32 -1.54
N TYR A 214 -1.75 -16.52 -2.34
CA TYR A 214 -2.97 -15.83 -1.97
C TYR A 214 -4.13 -16.43 -2.77
N TRP A 215 -5.12 -16.94 -2.04
CA TRP A 215 -6.31 -17.58 -2.60
C TRP A 215 -7.55 -16.91 -2.04
N THR A 216 -8.67 -16.94 -2.78
CA THR A 216 -9.96 -16.57 -2.19
C THR A 216 -10.26 -17.47 -1.00
N SER A 217 -10.75 -16.85 0.07
CA SER A 217 -11.11 -17.42 1.36
C SER A 217 -12.56 -17.92 1.36
N THR A 218 -12.79 -19.02 2.07
CA THR A 218 -14.14 -19.54 2.34
C THR A 218 -14.77 -18.94 3.60
N ALA A 219 -14.12 -17.97 4.23
CA ALA A 219 -14.54 -17.42 5.52
C ALA A 219 -15.59 -16.30 5.41
N THR A 220 -15.87 -15.79 4.21
CA THR A 220 -16.90 -14.77 4.02
C THR A 220 -18.29 -15.39 3.90
N ALA A 221 -19.29 -14.73 4.50
CA ALA A 221 -20.70 -15.12 4.37
C ALA A 221 -21.44 -14.33 3.27
N VAL A 222 -20.81 -13.28 2.71
CA VAL A 222 -21.44 -12.39 1.73
C VAL A 222 -20.75 -12.50 0.38
N HIS A 223 -21.51 -12.94 -0.62
CA HIS A 223 -21.08 -13.06 -2.01
C HIS A 223 -21.82 -12.06 -2.91
N TYR A 224 -21.06 -11.27 -3.66
CA TYR A 224 -21.53 -10.23 -4.56
C TYR A 224 -21.09 -10.55 -6.00
N THR A 225 -22.03 -11.04 -6.81
CA THR A 225 -21.79 -11.48 -8.19
C THR A 225 -22.28 -10.48 -9.25
N ARG A 226 -22.83 -9.33 -8.83
CA ARG A 226 -23.28 -8.24 -9.71
C ARG A 226 -22.09 -7.37 -10.18
N PRO A 227 -22.28 -6.43 -11.13
CA PRO A 227 -21.19 -5.63 -11.68
C PRO A 227 -20.37 -4.88 -10.63
N VAL A 228 -19.04 -4.83 -10.84
CA VAL A 228 -18.08 -4.14 -9.97
C VAL A 228 -17.24 -3.19 -10.82
N TYR A 229 -17.01 -2.00 -10.29
CA TYR A 229 -16.12 -1.00 -10.84
C TYR A 229 -15.04 -0.68 -9.80
N VAL A 230 -13.78 -0.55 -10.22
CA VAL A 230 -12.66 -0.24 -9.34
C VAL A 230 -12.05 1.10 -9.75
N LEU A 231 -12.02 2.06 -8.83
CA LEU A 231 -11.44 3.37 -9.07
C LEU A 231 -9.95 3.37 -8.70
N THR A 232 -9.12 3.85 -9.61
CA THR A 232 -7.66 3.88 -9.45
C THR A 232 -7.10 5.27 -9.70
N SER A 233 -5.97 5.57 -9.06
CA SER A 233 -5.19 6.78 -9.33
C SER A 233 -3.69 6.49 -9.32
N LYS A 234 -2.87 7.47 -9.69
CA LYS A 234 -1.41 7.40 -9.51
C LYS A 234 -0.94 7.16 -8.07
N ARG A 235 -1.81 7.39 -7.07
CA ARG A 235 -1.55 7.13 -5.64
C ARG A 235 -1.96 5.72 -5.20
N THR A 236 -2.71 4.99 -6.03
CA THR A 236 -2.99 3.57 -5.77
C THR A 236 -1.66 2.82 -5.86
N PHE A 237 -1.25 2.19 -4.77
CA PHE A 237 0.12 1.67 -4.61
C PHE A 237 0.14 0.31 -3.91
N SER A 238 1.12 -0.54 -4.22
CA SER A 238 1.37 -1.81 -3.52
C SER A 238 0.15 -2.76 -3.51
N ALA A 239 -0.28 -3.29 -2.36
CA ALA A 239 -1.41 -4.24 -2.30
C ALA A 239 -2.73 -3.67 -2.88
N ALA A 240 -2.88 -2.35 -2.98
CA ALA A 240 -4.03 -1.77 -3.68
C ALA A 240 -3.96 -1.93 -5.19
N GLU A 241 -2.74 -1.94 -5.74
CA GLU A 241 -2.49 -2.31 -7.13
C GLU A 241 -2.69 -3.81 -7.34
N GLU A 242 -2.28 -4.66 -6.39
CA GLU A 242 -2.60 -6.09 -6.39
C GLU A 242 -4.10 -6.30 -6.51
N CYS A 243 -4.89 -5.65 -5.65
CA CYS A 243 -6.35 -5.73 -5.71
C CYS A 243 -6.91 -5.33 -7.07
N ALA A 244 -6.46 -4.19 -7.63
CA ALA A 244 -6.88 -3.75 -8.96
C ALA A 244 -6.47 -4.74 -10.07
N TYR A 245 -5.25 -5.27 -10.00
CA TYR A 245 -4.70 -6.22 -10.96
C TYR A 245 -5.41 -7.58 -10.88
N ASP A 246 -5.77 -8.05 -9.70
CA ASP A 246 -6.55 -9.25 -9.49
C ASP A 246 -7.96 -9.11 -10.07
N PHE A 247 -8.63 -7.97 -9.83
CA PHE A 247 -9.92 -7.69 -10.47
C PHE A 247 -9.83 -7.73 -12.00
N GLN A 248 -8.77 -7.17 -12.58
CA GLN A 248 -8.55 -7.14 -14.03
C GLN A 248 -8.24 -8.54 -14.58
N THR A 249 -7.28 -9.26 -13.99
CA THR A 249 -6.84 -10.58 -14.47
C THR A 249 -7.90 -11.65 -14.29
N GLN A 250 -8.71 -11.57 -13.23
CA GLN A 250 -9.89 -12.43 -13.03
C GLN A 250 -11.10 -12.00 -13.86
N LYS A 251 -10.99 -10.91 -14.65
CA LYS A 251 -12.07 -10.32 -15.45
C LYS A 251 -13.34 -10.04 -14.62
N ARG A 252 -13.15 -9.59 -13.38
CA ARG A 252 -14.22 -9.46 -12.40
C ARG A 252 -14.76 -8.04 -12.28
N ALA A 253 -13.97 -7.02 -12.58
CA ALA A 253 -14.41 -5.63 -12.53
C ALA A 253 -13.93 -4.81 -13.74
N THR A 254 -14.55 -3.65 -13.92
CA THR A 254 -14.07 -2.60 -14.83
C THR A 254 -13.27 -1.57 -14.05
N LEU A 255 -12.01 -1.36 -14.42
CA LEU A 255 -11.14 -0.36 -13.80
C LEU A 255 -11.34 1.01 -14.46
N VAL A 256 -11.52 2.05 -13.64
CA VAL A 256 -11.77 3.42 -14.09
C VAL A 256 -10.84 4.38 -13.36
N GLY A 257 -10.12 5.23 -14.10
CA GLY A 257 -9.24 6.23 -13.49
C GLY A 257 -7.90 6.37 -14.19
N GLU A 258 -6.84 6.46 -13.40
CA GLU A 258 -5.47 6.63 -13.89
C GLU A 258 -4.67 5.33 -13.73
N THR A 259 -3.60 5.18 -14.51
CA THR A 259 -2.58 4.16 -14.24
C THR A 259 -2.01 4.32 -12.83
N THR A 260 -1.87 3.21 -12.12
CA THR A 260 -1.40 3.17 -10.72
C THR A 260 0.11 3.39 -10.59
N GLY A 261 0.63 3.41 -9.36
CA GLY A 261 2.00 3.84 -9.05
C GLY A 261 3.14 2.92 -9.49
N GLY A 262 2.87 1.64 -9.77
CA GLY A 262 3.83 0.67 -10.30
C GLY A 262 4.74 0.04 -9.26
N ALA A 263 4.22 -0.32 -8.08
CA ALA A 263 5.00 -0.90 -7.00
C ALA A 263 4.45 -2.28 -6.60
N ALA A 264 5.01 -3.34 -7.14
CA ALA A 264 4.52 -4.70 -6.98
C ALA A 264 5.31 -5.53 -5.96
N ASN A 265 6.60 -5.25 -5.80
CA ASN A 265 7.48 -6.16 -5.08
C ASN A 265 7.33 -6.03 -3.54
N PRO A 266 6.96 -7.11 -2.82
CA PRO A 266 6.87 -7.06 -1.37
C PRO A 266 8.24 -6.86 -0.72
N GLY A 267 8.26 -6.19 0.43
CA GLY A 267 9.48 -5.88 1.15
C GLY A 267 9.21 -5.54 2.60
N ALA A 268 10.27 -5.10 3.27
CA ALA A 268 10.20 -4.68 4.66
C ALA A 268 11.08 -3.45 4.88
N PRO A 269 10.74 -2.61 5.87
CA PRO A 269 11.66 -1.62 6.39
C PRO A 269 12.84 -2.33 7.08
N ILE A 270 14.06 -1.97 6.69
CA ILE A 270 15.30 -2.45 7.29
C ILE A 270 16.06 -1.26 7.87
N ALA A 271 16.45 -1.39 9.14
CA ALA A 271 17.27 -0.38 9.80
C ALA A 271 18.63 -0.25 9.08
N VAL A 272 19.02 1.00 8.85
CA VAL A 272 20.36 1.39 8.40
C VAL A 272 21.05 2.04 9.62
N ASP A 273 21.93 3.01 9.39
CA ASP A 273 22.61 3.76 10.45
C ASP A 273 22.03 5.18 10.55
N GLY A 274 22.35 5.91 11.64
CA GLY A 274 21.97 7.32 11.78
C GLY A 274 20.46 7.58 11.90
N GLY A 275 19.69 6.59 12.36
CA GLY A 275 18.23 6.68 12.45
C GLY A 275 17.52 6.59 11.09
N LEU A 276 18.20 6.13 10.04
CA LEU A 276 17.60 5.92 8.73
C LEU A 276 17.08 4.50 8.58
N VAL A 277 15.98 4.38 7.86
CA VAL A 277 15.31 3.12 7.55
C VAL A 277 15.09 3.05 6.05
N ALA A 278 15.48 1.93 5.44
CA ALA A 278 15.29 1.68 4.02
C ALA A 278 14.23 0.61 3.82
N PHE A 279 13.21 0.90 3.02
CA PHE A 279 12.33 -0.13 2.48
C PHE A 279 13.05 -0.83 1.33
N ILE A 280 13.21 -2.15 1.45
CA ILE A 280 13.87 -2.98 0.44
C ILE A 280 12.93 -4.14 0.11
N SER A 281 12.63 -4.28 -1.18
CA SER A 281 11.83 -5.39 -1.70
C SER A 281 12.62 -6.69 -1.56
N THR A 282 12.14 -7.62 -0.75
CA THR A 282 12.78 -8.91 -0.45
C THR A 282 12.13 -10.07 -1.17
N GLY A 283 10.97 -9.83 -1.79
CA GLY A 283 10.28 -10.78 -2.65
C GLY A 283 9.73 -10.13 -3.91
N GLN A 284 9.12 -10.97 -4.74
CA GLN A 284 8.50 -10.59 -6.00
C GLN A 284 7.06 -11.10 -6.00
N ALA A 285 6.12 -10.22 -6.34
CA ALA A 285 4.75 -10.63 -6.67
C ALA A 285 4.73 -11.25 -8.06
N ILE A 286 4.04 -12.39 -8.23
CA ILE A 286 3.87 -13.10 -9.49
C ILE A 286 2.40 -13.51 -9.58
N ASN A 287 1.70 -12.92 -10.54
CA ASN A 287 0.30 -13.30 -10.77
C ASN A 287 0.24 -14.64 -11.54
N PRO A 288 -0.60 -15.59 -11.11
CA PRO A 288 -0.64 -16.94 -11.66
C PRO A 288 -1.21 -17.03 -13.08
N ILE A 289 -1.93 -16.00 -13.55
CA ILE A 289 -2.52 -15.95 -14.89
C ILE A 289 -1.55 -15.33 -15.91
N THR A 290 -0.93 -14.22 -15.54
CA THR A 290 -0.05 -13.46 -16.44
C THR A 290 1.42 -13.85 -16.34
N HIS A 291 1.80 -14.59 -15.29
CA HIS A 291 3.17 -14.97 -14.95
C HIS A 291 4.13 -13.76 -14.80
N GLY A 292 3.57 -12.57 -14.57
CA GLY A 292 4.28 -11.31 -14.37
C GLY A 292 3.64 -10.49 -13.24
N ASN A 293 3.93 -9.19 -13.21
CA ASN A 293 3.36 -8.25 -12.25
C ASN A 293 3.30 -6.81 -12.81
N TRP A 294 2.90 -5.85 -11.97
CA TRP A 294 2.71 -4.44 -12.34
C TRP A 294 3.92 -3.54 -12.00
N GLU A 295 5.08 -4.10 -11.63
CA GLU A 295 6.25 -3.33 -11.21
C GLU A 295 6.71 -2.36 -12.32
N GLY A 296 6.93 -1.10 -11.95
CA GLY A 296 7.42 -0.04 -12.84
C GLY A 296 6.45 0.45 -13.92
N VAL A 297 5.33 -0.26 -14.17
CA VAL A 297 4.34 0.08 -15.20
C VAL A 297 2.97 0.46 -14.63
N GLY A 298 2.64 -0.04 -13.44
CA GLY A 298 1.32 0.10 -12.83
C GLY A 298 0.22 -0.69 -13.55
N VAL A 299 -0.95 -0.71 -12.95
CA VAL A 299 -2.17 -1.31 -13.49
C VAL A 299 -2.86 -0.27 -14.36
N LYS A 300 -3.02 -0.59 -15.65
CA LYS A 300 -3.72 0.29 -16.59
C LYS A 300 -5.24 0.13 -16.44
N PRO A 301 -6.01 1.21 -16.30
CA PRO A 301 -7.46 1.14 -16.23
C PRO A 301 -8.08 0.80 -17.60
N ASP A 302 -9.25 0.16 -17.56
CA ASP A 302 -10.03 -0.13 -18.77
C ASP A 302 -10.66 1.15 -19.34
N VAL A 303 -11.05 2.07 -18.45
CA VAL A 303 -11.57 3.40 -18.79
C VAL A 303 -10.64 4.46 -18.19
N ALA A 304 -9.75 4.99 -19.03
CA ALA A 304 -8.82 6.04 -18.61
C ALA A 304 -9.52 7.39 -18.43
N THR A 305 -9.35 8.01 -17.27
CA THR A 305 -9.88 9.33 -16.92
C THR A 305 -9.09 9.91 -15.74
N PRO A 306 -9.01 11.25 -15.57
CA PRO A 306 -8.43 11.83 -14.37
C PRO A 306 -9.07 11.27 -13.09
N ALA A 307 -8.26 11.08 -12.03
CA ALA A 307 -8.71 10.40 -10.82
C ALA A 307 -9.87 11.11 -10.11
N ASP A 308 -9.94 12.44 -10.18
CA ASP A 308 -11.03 13.25 -9.65
C ASP A 308 -12.36 13.04 -10.42
N ARG A 309 -12.28 12.69 -11.71
CA ARG A 309 -13.45 12.35 -12.55
C ARG A 309 -13.88 10.88 -12.46
N ALA A 310 -13.03 9.99 -11.93
CA ALA A 310 -13.25 8.54 -12.02
C ALA A 310 -14.58 8.06 -11.40
N LEU A 311 -14.98 8.63 -10.26
CA LEU A 311 -16.26 8.29 -9.61
C LEU A 311 -17.45 8.67 -10.51
N ASP A 312 -17.46 9.90 -11.01
CA ASP A 312 -18.52 10.39 -11.88
C ASP A 312 -18.63 9.56 -13.16
N VAL A 313 -17.49 9.25 -13.78
CA VAL A 313 -17.44 8.41 -14.99
C VAL A 313 -17.96 7.01 -14.73
N ALA A 314 -17.53 6.36 -13.64
CA ALA A 314 -17.99 5.02 -13.30
C ALA A 314 -19.50 5.01 -12.97
N ASN A 315 -19.96 5.99 -12.18
CA ASN A 315 -21.35 6.05 -11.75
C ASN A 315 -22.29 6.37 -12.92
N ALA A 316 -21.94 7.33 -13.79
CA ALA A 316 -22.72 7.63 -14.99
C ALA A 316 -22.87 6.40 -15.91
N ARG A 317 -21.77 5.64 -16.12
CA ARG A 317 -21.80 4.37 -16.87
C ARG A 317 -22.74 3.35 -16.24
N ILE A 318 -22.65 3.15 -14.93
CA ILE A 318 -23.53 2.24 -14.21
C ILE A 318 -25.00 2.66 -14.40
N LEU A 319 -25.32 3.94 -14.20
CA LEU A 319 -26.67 4.44 -14.35
C LEU A 319 -27.20 4.19 -15.77
N ARG A 320 -26.44 4.55 -16.81
CA ARG A 320 -26.87 4.40 -18.21
C ARG A 320 -26.94 2.94 -18.68
N GLU A 321 -25.94 2.14 -18.36
CA GLU A 321 -25.75 0.81 -18.95
C GLU A 321 -26.41 -0.30 -18.13
N ILE A 322 -26.55 -0.13 -16.81
CA ILE A 322 -27.01 -1.19 -15.90
C ILE A 322 -28.38 -0.85 -15.30
N ILE A 323 -28.59 0.39 -14.87
CA ILE A 323 -29.78 0.77 -14.08
C ILE A 323 -30.96 1.18 -14.97
N MET A 324 -30.76 2.18 -15.82
CA MET A 324 -31.83 2.73 -16.69
C MET A 324 -32.54 1.69 -17.56
N PRO A 325 -31.86 0.68 -18.15
CA PRO A 325 -32.53 -0.35 -18.96
C PRO A 325 -33.55 -1.19 -18.18
N LYS A 326 -33.41 -1.27 -16.85
CA LYS A 326 -34.27 -2.05 -15.95
C LYS A 326 -35.46 -1.24 -15.42
N ILE A 327 -35.46 0.08 -15.59
CA ILE A 327 -36.48 0.96 -15.01
C ILE A 327 -37.64 1.11 -15.98
N GLY A 328 -38.83 0.66 -15.56
CA GLY A 328 -40.08 0.87 -16.29
C GLY A 328 -40.79 2.20 -15.97
N ASP A 329 -40.36 2.93 -14.94
CA ASP A 329 -40.93 4.23 -14.57
C ASP A 329 -40.19 5.38 -15.28
N ASP A 330 -40.89 6.10 -16.15
CA ASP A 330 -40.35 7.20 -16.93
C ASP A 330 -39.83 8.35 -16.05
N ARG A 331 -40.47 8.59 -14.89
CA ARG A 331 -40.04 9.64 -13.97
C ARG A 331 -38.71 9.30 -13.32
N ALA A 332 -38.56 8.11 -12.76
CA ALA A 332 -37.29 7.63 -12.21
C ALA A 332 -36.19 7.62 -13.28
N ARG A 333 -36.52 7.20 -14.52
CA ARG A 333 -35.58 7.21 -15.64
C ARG A 333 -35.10 8.63 -15.98
N ALA A 334 -36.00 9.61 -16.04
CA ALA A 334 -35.65 11.00 -16.29
C ALA A 334 -34.75 11.59 -15.18
N GLN A 335 -35.04 11.27 -13.90
CA GLN A 335 -34.22 11.71 -12.77
C GLN A 335 -32.79 11.17 -12.86
N LEU A 336 -32.63 9.87 -13.13
CA LEU A 336 -31.31 9.28 -13.26
C LEU A 336 -30.56 9.77 -14.52
N THR A 337 -31.30 10.11 -15.58
CA THR A 337 -30.70 10.71 -16.79
C THR A 337 -30.07 12.05 -16.45
N ALA A 338 -30.81 12.93 -15.76
CA ALA A 338 -30.28 14.22 -15.32
C ALA A 338 -29.06 14.06 -14.38
N GLU A 339 -29.10 13.05 -13.50
CA GLU A 339 -27.99 12.77 -12.59
C GLU A 339 -26.72 12.30 -13.34
N ALA A 340 -26.87 11.40 -14.31
CA ALA A 340 -25.77 10.96 -15.16
C ALA A 340 -25.19 12.11 -16.00
N GLU A 341 -26.03 13.00 -16.55
CA GLU A 341 -25.57 14.17 -17.30
C GLU A 341 -24.78 15.15 -16.43
N ARG A 342 -25.19 15.36 -15.17
CA ARG A 342 -24.44 16.19 -14.21
C ARG A 342 -23.08 15.58 -13.88
N MET A 343 -23.02 14.27 -13.68
CA MET A 343 -21.77 13.52 -13.50
C MET A 343 -20.86 13.70 -14.71
N GLU A 344 -21.36 13.53 -15.93
CA GLU A 344 -20.58 13.67 -17.17
C GLU A 344 -19.98 15.08 -17.33
N LYS A 345 -20.74 16.12 -16.97
CA LYS A 345 -20.30 17.53 -17.01
C LYS A 345 -19.37 17.92 -15.87
N GLY A 346 -19.31 17.12 -14.79
CA GLY A 346 -18.54 17.43 -13.59
C GLY A 346 -19.16 18.48 -12.70
N GLU A 347 -20.49 18.52 -12.68
CA GLU A 347 -21.31 19.44 -11.87
C GLU A 347 -21.78 18.81 -10.56
N VAL A 348 -21.14 17.69 -10.16
CA VAL A 348 -21.40 17.01 -8.89
C VAL A 348 -20.56 17.70 -7.81
N LYS A 349 -21.24 18.21 -6.77
CA LYS A 349 -20.62 18.93 -5.65
C LYS A 349 -20.13 17.99 -4.56
#